data_AF-U6D759-F1
#
_entry.id   AF-U6D759-F1
#
_cell.length_a   1.000
_cell.length_b   1.000
_cell.length_c   1.000
_cell.angle_alpha   90.00
_cell.angle_beta   90.00
_cell.angle_gamma   90.00
#
_symmetry.space_group_name_H-M   'P 1'
#
loop_
_entity.id
_entity.type
_entity.pdbx_description
1 polymer ?
#
loop_
_entity_poly.entity_id
_entity_poly.type
_entity_poly.pdbx_seq_one_letter_code
_entity_poly.pdbx_strand_id
1 'polypeptide(L)'
;GIERPVSHVSGDNCCYSRHPFCVDMSNSVFAYLYGDQISQTAIYFSNTRGYKFQKFAYERQAELVGSLGGTFYFHSVSQVGLLLIDQGKARFGYSEHPLNSSFGLPFDYNGTLGILITPGQKGILIFWFEKSLLVSRNSGQLVYPVHVREGPNTLYSSISEANITIHSVAANEYELAVLTQENNLYYGSLGILSSSLIKFAGQNICTQDAALMFTDVGRVEILTPIPDLMFPAFDFQKCSVNIQAILMDPQLEVDVCKAELLEGEFDNKMYTIDMNSKLELTALMIPRPGKSLIPLAMVSNPHSLGLQAIIYEDGYTYDGNTKHRMNISLKQQHHWGRADPNFTSS
;
A
#
# COMPACT_ATOMS: atom_id res chain seq x y z
N GLY A 1 1.08 24.95 19.76
CA GLY A 1 1.99 24.99 18.61
C GLY A 1 3.02 23.89 18.75
N ILE A 2 4.03 23.82 17.87
CA ILE A 2 5.18 22.93 18.05
C ILE A 2 6.16 23.60 19.02
N GLU A 3 6.49 22.91 20.10
CA GLU A 3 7.32 23.43 21.20
C GLU A 3 8.64 22.68 21.36
N ARG A 4 8.77 21.51 20.71
CA ARG A 4 9.97 20.67 20.69
C ARG A 4 10.44 20.45 19.25
N PRO A 5 11.72 20.10 19.03
CA PRO A 5 12.24 19.80 17.71
C PRO A 5 11.43 18.70 17.00
N VAL A 6 11.25 18.88 15.70
CA VAL A 6 10.57 17.94 14.79
C VAL A 6 11.51 17.75 13.60
N SER A 7 11.64 16.51 13.12
CA SER A 7 12.44 16.19 11.93
C SER A 7 11.59 15.62 10.79
N HIS A 8 10.42 15.05 11.08
CA HIS A 8 9.59 14.36 10.11
C HIS A 8 8.13 14.75 10.24
N VAL A 9 7.44 14.67 9.11
CA VAL A 9 6.01 14.90 8.97
C VAL A 9 5.42 13.71 8.24
N SER A 10 4.24 13.28 8.65
CA SER A 10 3.46 12.26 7.95
C SER A 10 2.02 12.72 7.78
N GLY A 11 1.40 12.23 6.71
CA GLY A 11 0.01 12.51 6.36
C GLY A 11 -0.33 11.77 5.07
N ASP A 12 -1.60 11.79 4.69
CA ASP A 12 -2.00 11.27 3.39
C ASP A 12 -1.45 12.16 2.27
N ASN A 13 -0.74 11.58 1.30
CA ASN A 13 -0.31 12.26 0.09
C ASN A 13 -1.50 12.42 -0.88
N CYS A 14 -2.36 13.37 -0.57
CA CYS A 14 -3.52 13.74 -1.38
C CYS A 14 -3.31 15.03 -2.19
N CYS A 15 -2.09 15.60 -2.18
CA CYS A 15 -1.77 16.81 -2.92
C CYS A 15 -2.07 16.62 -4.42
N TYR A 16 -2.94 17.47 -4.96
CA TYR A 16 -3.38 17.45 -6.37
C TYR A 16 -4.10 16.19 -6.85
N SER A 17 -4.45 15.27 -5.94
CA SER A 17 -5.27 14.12 -6.29
C SER A 17 -6.70 14.55 -6.56
N ARG A 18 -7.23 14.16 -7.72
CA ARG A 18 -8.65 14.34 -8.07
C ARG A 18 -9.55 13.25 -7.48
N HIS A 19 -8.98 12.30 -6.74
CA HIS A 19 -9.72 11.21 -6.16
C HIS A 19 -10.73 11.75 -5.14
N PRO A 20 -12.04 11.45 -5.24
CA PRO A 20 -13.08 12.00 -4.36
C PRO A 20 -12.73 11.89 -2.88
N PHE A 21 -12.20 10.74 -2.47
CA PHE A 21 -11.68 10.48 -1.12
C PHE A 21 -10.66 11.52 -0.60
N CYS A 22 -9.75 11.99 -1.45
CA CYS A 22 -8.73 12.95 -1.05
C CYS A 22 -9.30 14.33 -0.71
N VAL A 23 -10.50 14.64 -1.19
CA VAL A 23 -11.24 15.86 -0.83
C VAL A 23 -11.82 15.75 0.59
N ASP A 24 -12.23 14.56 1.01
CA ASP A 24 -12.97 14.35 2.26
C ASP A 24 -12.09 14.08 3.50
N MET A 25 -10.85 13.58 3.35
CA MET A 25 -10.05 13.06 4.48
C MET A 25 -8.64 13.67 4.67
N SER A 26 -8.20 14.60 3.83
CA SER A 26 -6.78 15.03 3.72
C SER A 26 -6.28 16.08 4.73
N ASN A 27 -6.95 16.28 5.86
CA ASN A 27 -6.57 17.36 6.79
C ASN A 27 -5.63 16.93 7.93
N SER A 28 -5.45 15.61 8.11
CA SER A 28 -4.68 15.00 9.20
C SER A 28 -3.19 14.94 8.89
N VAL A 29 -2.39 15.64 9.69
CA VAL A 29 -0.93 15.71 9.56
C VAL A 29 -0.31 15.49 10.94
N PHE A 30 0.70 14.63 11.03
CA PHE A 30 1.51 14.45 12.22
C PHE A 30 2.91 15.02 12.03
N ALA A 31 3.46 15.58 13.10
CA ALA A 31 4.81 16.10 13.17
C ALA A 31 5.51 15.52 14.40
N TYR A 32 6.71 14.96 14.23
CA TYR A 32 7.43 14.25 15.28
C TYR A 32 8.95 14.23 15.05
N LEU A 33 9.69 13.87 16.09
CA LEU A 33 11.12 13.64 16.02
C LEU A 33 11.40 12.16 15.75
N TYR A 34 11.82 11.85 14.53
CA TYR A 34 12.19 10.49 14.14
C TYR A 34 13.42 10.01 14.92
N GLY A 35 13.39 8.74 15.36
CA GLY A 35 14.47 8.10 16.11
C GLY A 35 14.52 8.47 17.60
N ASP A 36 13.67 9.38 18.07
CA ASP A 36 13.59 9.75 19.48
C ASP A 36 12.95 8.65 20.32
N GLN A 37 13.25 8.63 21.62
CA GLN A 37 12.72 7.63 22.54
C GLN A 37 11.20 7.75 22.65
N ILE A 38 10.49 6.69 22.25
CA ILE A 38 9.05 6.79 22.07
C ILE A 38 8.30 7.10 23.37
N SER A 39 8.79 6.62 24.51
CA SER A 39 8.15 6.84 25.82
C SER A 39 8.14 8.31 26.27
N GLN A 40 8.97 9.17 25.66
CA GLN A 40 9.15 10.56 26.08
C GLN A 40 9.00 11.59 24.96
N THR A 41 9.01 11.13 23.71
CA THR A 41 8.94 12.02 22.54
C THR A 41 7.60 12.73 22.43
N ALA A 42 7.62 13.94 21.87
CA ALA A 42 6.41 14.69 21.60
C ALA A 42 5.93 14.43 20.16
N ILE A 43 4.69 13.97 20.04
CA ILE A 43 3.99 13.85 18.77
C ILE A 43 3.00 15.01 18.68
N TYR A 44 2.96 15.68 17.54
CA TYR A 44 2.04 16.77 17.27
C TYR A 44 1.07 16.36 16.16
N PHE A 45 -0.19 16.78 16.28
CA PHE A 45 -1.25 16.52 15.32
C PHE A 45 -1.87 17.82 14.83
N SER A 46 -2.19 17.87 13.55
CA SER A 46 -2.92 18.94 12.90
C SER A 46 -4.10 18.33 12.15
N ASN A 47 -5.29 18.88 12.34
CA ASN A 47 -6.47 18.69 11.49
C ASN A 47 -6.71 19.88 10.55
N THR A 48 -5.69 20.72 10.35
CA THR A 48 -5.74 21.93 9.53
C THR A 48 -4.67 21.91 8.44
N ARG A 49 -4.36 20.74 7.85
CA ARG A 49 -3.37 20.62 6.76
C ARG A 49 -1.97 21.16 7.11
N GLY A 50 -1.61 21.17 8.40
CA GLY A 50 -0.33 21.66 8.91
C GLY A 50 -0.32 23.13 9.34
N TYR A 51 -1.44 23.86 9.29
CA TYR A 51 -1.47 25.26 9.73
C TYR A 51 -1.41 25.42 11.26
N LYS A 52 -2.06 24.52 12.01
CA LYS A 52 -2.10 24.55 13.47
C LYS A 52 -1.88 23.16 14.04
N PHE A 53 -0.94 23.06 14.96
CA PHE A 53 -0.58 21.83 15.66
C PHE A 53 -0.94 21.89 17.14
N GLN A 54 -1.48 20.77 17.63
CA GLN A 54 -1.68 20.47 19.03
C GLN A 54 -0.88 19.23 19.42
N LYS A 55 -0.54 19.09 20.70
CA LYS A 55 0.13 17.88 21.19
C LYS A 55 -0.83 16.70 21.09
N PHE A 56 -0.38 15.61 20.49
CA PHE A 56 -1.11 14.36 20.42
C PHE A 56 -0.76 13.50 21.64
N ALA A 57 -1.77 12.91 22.26
CA ALA A 57 -1.60 12.00 23.39
C ALA A 57 -1.92 10.59 22.93
N TYR A 58 -0.93 9.70 22.99
CA TYR A 58 -1.11 8.29 22.73
C TYR A 58 -1.21 7.53 24.05
N GLU A 59 -2.26 6.72 24.21
CA GLU A 59 -2.52 5.99 25.44
C GLU A 59 -1.35 5.04 25.77
N ARG A 60 -0.89 5.05 27.03
CA ARG A 60 0.23 4.23 27.51
C ARG A 60 1.54 4.39 26.72
N GLN A 61 1.73 5.54 26.04
CA GLN A 61 2.97 5.84 25.32
C GLN A 61 4.23 5.65 26.18
N ALA A 62 4.16 6.02 27.47
CA ALA A 62 5.28 5.89 28.41
C ALA A 62 5.74 4.44 28.65
N GLU A 63 4.88 3.45 28.36
CA GLU A 63 5.18 2.02 28.51
C GLU A 63 5.79 1.42 27.23
N LEU A 64 5.79 2.16 26.12
CA LEU A 64 6.35 1.72 24.86
C LEU A 64 7.89 1.75 24.90
N VAL A 65 8.49 0.72 24.31
CA VAL A 65 9.95 0.54 24.25
C VAL A 65 10.43 0.75 22.82
N GLY A 66 11.59 1.38 22.68
CA GLY A 66 12.25 1.64 21.41
C GLY A 66 12.22 3.12 21.01
N SER A 67 12.44 3.35 19.72
CA SER A 67 12.43 4.67 19.09
C SER A 67 11.24 4.82 18.14
N LEU A 68 10.83 6.07 17.91
CA LEU A 68 9.72 6.40 17.01
C LEU A 68 10.21 6.42 15.55
N GLY A 69 9.75 5.47 14.76
CA GLY A 69 10.00 5.40 13.31
C GLY A 69 8.96 6.13 12.46
N GLY A 70 7.79 6.45 13.02
CA GLY A 70 6.72 7.11 12.28
C GLY A 70 5.38 7.13 13.02
N THR A 71 4.48 8.02 12.62
CA THR A 71 3.10 8.09 13.13
C THR A 71 2.15 8.22 11.96
N PHE A 72 1.05 7.48 11.92
CA PHE A 72 0.17 7.44 10.75
C PHE A 72 -1.29 7.36 11.18
N TYR A 73 -2.18 8.03 10.45
CA TYR A 73 -3.61 7.81 10.59
C TYR A 73 -4.05 6.74 9.57
N PHE A 74 -4.48 5.58 10.05
CA PHE A 74 -4.97 4.51 9.20
C PHE A 74 -6.49 4.56 9.08
N HIS A 75 -6.98 5.20 8.02
CA HIS A 75 -8.42 5.36 7.73
C HIS A 75 -9.18 4.04 7.59
N SER A 76 -8.51 2.98 7.12
CA SER A 76 -9.06 1.62 6.98
C SER A 76 -9.53 1.01 8.30
N VAL A 77 -8.92 1.42 9.41
CA VAL A 77 -9.22 0.94 10.77
C VAL A 77 -9.60 2.08 11.72
N SER A 78 -9.64 3.33 11.22
CA SER A 78 -9.90 4.56 12.00
C SER A 78 -9.01 4.70 13.24
N GLN A 79 -7.72 4.40 13.12
CA GLN A 79 -6.77 4.38 14.25
C GLN A 79 -5.46 5.09 13.92
N VAL A 80 -4.76 5.52 14.97
CA VAL A 80 -3.39 6.03 14.86
C VAL A 80 -2.41 4.89 15.08
N GLY A 81 -1.54 4.64 14.10
CA GLY A 81 -0.44 3.70 14.18
C GLY A 81 0.90 4.38 14.45
N LEU A 82 1.65 3.88 15.43
CA LEU A 82 3.03 4.26 15.72
C LEU A 82 3.98 3.18 15.22
N LEU A 83 4.93 3.53 14.36
CA LEU A 83 6.01 2.61 13.99
C LEU A 83 7.07 2.62 15.09
N LEU A 84 7.25 1.49 15.75
CA LEU A 84 8.21 1.26 16.81
C LEU A 84 9.45 0.59 16.23
N ILE A 85 10.64 1.10 16.55
CA ILE A 85 11.91 0.48 16.16
C ILE A 85 12.68 0.11 17.42
N ASP A 86 13.00 -1.18 17.55
CA ASP A 86 13.76 -1.73 18.68
C ASP A 86 14.68 -2.84 18.19
N GLN A 87 15.98 -2.74 18.51
CA GLN A 87 17.01 -3.76 18.22
C GLN A 87 17.00 -4.30 16.76
N GLY A 88 16.84 -3.42 15.76
CA GLY A 88 16.83 -3.82 14.34
C GLY A 88 15.54 -4.51 13.89
N LYS A 89 14.50 -4.50 14.72
CA LYS A 89 13.14 -4.91 14.37
C LYS A 89 12.23 -3.69 14.41
N ALA A 90 11.18 -3.73 13.59
CA ALA A 90 10.11 -2.76 13.65
C ALA A 90 8.74 -3.42 13.77
N ARG A 91 7.79 -2.73 14.39
CA ARG A 91 6.39 -3.15 14.50
C ARG A 91 5.49 -1.95 14.68
N PHE A 92 4.22 -2.07 14.31
CA PHE A 92 3.23 -1.03 14.58
C PHE A 92 2.57 -1.23 15.94
N GLY A 93 2.40 -0.14 16.70
CA GLY A 93 1.47 -0.05 17.82
C GLY A 93 0.24 0.76 17.42
N TYR A 94 -0.96 0.32 17.79
CA TYR A 94 -2.22 0.97 17.40
C TYR A 94 -2.96 1.56 18.59
N SER A 95 -3.55 2.75 18.41
CA SER A 95 -4.15 3.55 19.47
C SER A 95 -5.32 2.88 20.19
N GLU A 96 -6.15 2.11 19.47
CA GLU A 96 -7.37 1.52 20.04
C GLU A 96 -7.54 0.08 19.55
N HIS A 97 -6.75 -0.87 20.06
CA HIS A 97 -6.91 -2.27 19.67
C HIS A 97 -7.85 -3.04 20.63
N PRO A 98 -8.77 -3.87 20.11
CA PRO A 98 -9.87 -4.41 20.92
C PRO A 98 -9.54 -5.64 21.77
N LEU A 99 -8.35 -6.19 21.59
CA LEU A 99 -7.78 -7.28 22.36
C LEU A 99 -6.42 -6.75 22.80
N ASN A 100 -5.93 -7.06 23.99
CA ASN A 100 -4.64 -6.57 24.54
C ASN A 100 -3.39 -6.76 23.63
N SER A 101 -3.55 -7.28 22.41
CA SER A 101 -2.62 -7.19 21.30
C SER A 101 -2.78 -5.86 20.54
N SER A 102 -2.19 -4.79 21.09
CA SER A 102 -2.11 -3.49 20.42
C SER A 102 -0.99 -3.39 19.38
N PHE A 103 -0.39 -4.51 18.97
CA PHE A 103 0.79 -4.54 18.12
C PHE A 103 0.62 -5.43 16.89
N GLY A 104 1.22 -4.98 15.78
CA GLY A 104 1.45 -5.81 14.59
C GLY A 104 2.60 -6.79 14.83
N LEU A 105 2.76 -7.74 13.90
CA LEU A 105 3.90 -8.65 13.94
C LEU A 105 5.20 -7.89 13.65
N PRO A 106 6.28 -8.18 14.38
CA PRO A 106 7.57 -7.56 14.14
C PRO A 106 8.18 -8.04 12.81
N PHE A 107 8.87 -7.14 12.13
CA PHE A 107 9.59 -7.38 10.88
C PHE A 107 11.00 -6.80 10.94
N ASP A 108 11.87 -7.24 10.02
CA ASP A 108 13.25 -6.77 9.95
C ASP A 108 13.33 -5.30 9.53
N TYR A 109 14.12 -4.53 10.28
CA TYR A 109 14.28 -3.10 10.06
C TYR A 109 15.74 -2.78 9.67
N ASN A 110 15.98 -2.75 8.37
CA ASN A 110 17.32 -2.56 7.81
C ASN A 110 17.47 -1.15 7.23
N GLY A 111 18.03 -0.23 8.03
CA GLY A 111 18.20 1.16 7.66
C GLY A 111 16.94 2.00 7.83
N THR A 112 17.01 3.29 7.46
CA THR A 112 15.87 4.21 7.60
C THR A 112 14.89 3.97 6.46
N LEU A 113 13.86 3.17 6.72
CA LEU A 113 12.85 2.83 5.73
C LEU A 113 12.02 4.06 5.35
N GLY A 114 12.02 4.42 4.07
CA GLY A 114 11.02 5.29 3.48
C GLY A 114 9.66 4.58 3.45
N ILE A 115 8.59 5.29 3.78
CA ILE A 115 7.24 4.73 3.88
C ILE A 115 6.34 5.46 2.88
N LEU A 116 5.82 4.72 1.91
CA LEU A 116 4.83 5.20 0.96
C LEU A 116 3.46 4.65 1.35
N ILE A 117 2.52 5.55 1.60
CA ILE A 117 1.09 5.22 1.69
C ILE A 117 0.54 5.33 0.28
N THR A 118 0.05 4.22 -0.27
CA THR A 118 -0.48 4.21 -1.64
C THR A 118 -1.72 5.09 -1.72
N PRO A 119 -1.79 6.03 -2.70
CA PRO A 119 -3.02 6.74 -2.98
C PRO A 119 -4.15 5.75 -3.29
N GLY A 120 -5.38 6.06 -2.87
CA GLY A 120 -6.58 5.23 -3.11
C GLY A 120 -6.67 3.91 -2.32
N GLN A 121 -5.56 3.21 -2.06
CA GLN A 121 -5.56 1.91 -1.35
C GLN A 121 -5.26 2.04 0.15
N LYS A 122 -6.31 2.34 0.92
CA LYS A 122 -6.21 2.60 2.36
C LYS A 122 -5.89 1.33 3.14
N GLY A 123 -4.69 1.29 3.72
CA GLY A 123 -4.16 0.14 4.46
C GLY A 123 -3.02 -0.58 3.75
N ILE A 124 -2.67 -0.20 2.52
CA ILE A 124 -1.43 -0.65 1.88
C ILE A 124 -0.30 0.33 2.19
N LEU A 125 0.81 -0.22 2.68
CA LEU A 125 2.03 0.51 3.02
C LEU A 125 3.20 -0.14 2.30
N ILE A 126 4.04 0.65 1.66
CA ILE A 126 5.28 0.19 1.04
C ILE A 126 6.43 0.77 1.85
N PHE A 127 7.31 -0.11 2.33
CA PHE A 127 8.51 0.25 3.06
C PHE A 127 9.70 -0.04 2.17
N TRP A 128 10.62 0.92 2.03
CA TRP A 128 11.78 0.70 1.19
C TRP A 128 13.04 1.39 1.72
N PHE A 129 14.18 0.79 1.45
CA PHE A 129 15.53 1.32 1.66
C PHE A 129 16.47 0.59 0.70
N GLU A 130 17.71 1.05 0.52
CA GLU A 130 18.67 0.59 -0.51
C GLU A 130 18.62 -0.91 -0.84
N LYS A 131 18.50 -1.80 0.16
CA LYS A 131 18.42 -3.26 -0.01
C LYS A 131 17.11 -3.89 0.48
N SER A 132 16.11 -3.11 0.89
CA SER A 132 14.87 -3.63 1.48
C SER A 132 13.65 -3.06 0.76
N LEU A 133 12.71 -3.93 0.42
CA LEU A 133 11.41 -3.54 -0.09
C LEU A 133 10.36 -4.47 0.50
N LEU A 134 9.48 -3.90 1.31
CA LEU A 134 8.45 -4.60 2.07
C LEU A 134 7.09 -3.99 1.77
N VAL A 135 6.04 -4.79 1.86
CA VAL A 135 4.65 -4.34 1.70
C VAL A 135 3.82 -4.85 2.87
N SER A 136 2.97 -3.97 3.39
CA SER A 136 1.84 -4.34 4.23
C SER A 136 0.55 -4.11 3.45
N ARG A 137 -0.42 -5.02 3.58
CA ARG A 137 -1.77 -4.86 3.01
C ARG A 137 -2.86 -4.66 4.07
N ASN A 138 -2.46 -4.54 5.31
CA ASN A 138 -3.34 -4.49 6.47
C ASN A 138 -2.84 -3.49 7.51
N SER A 139 -2.44 -2.31 7.03
CA SER A 139 -2.09 -1.14 7.85
C SER A 139 -0.92 -1.40 8.81
N GLY A 140 0.04 -2.23 8.41
CA GLY A 140 1.24 -2.55 9.17
C GLY A 140 1.10 -3.73 10.14
N GLN A 141 -0.03 -4.45 10.14
CA GLN A 141 -0.20 -5.61 11.02
C GLN A 141 0.70 -6.77 10.60
N LEU A 142 0.79 -6.99 9.28
CA LEU A 142 1.68 -7.93 8.63
C LEU A 142 2.50 -7.18 7.59
N VAL A 143 3.80 -7.44 7.56
CA VAL A 143 4.75 -6.81 6.64
C VAL A 143 5.60 -7.93 6.04
N TYR A 144 5.61 -8.02 4.71
CA TYR A 144 6.34 -9.07 3.99
C TYR A 144 7.27 -8.48 2.94
N PRO A 145 8.41 -9.14 2.66
CA PRO A 145 9.27 -8.74 1.55
C PRO A 145 8.58 -8.92 0.20
N VAL A 146 8.92 -8.04 -0.74
CA VAL A 146 8.48 -8.15 -2.13
C VAL A 146 9.39 -9.13 -2.86
N HIS A 147 8.78 -10.14 -3.49
CA HIS A 147 9.50 -11.14 -4.26
C HIS A 147 10.02 -10.53 -5.57
N VAL A 148 11.11 -11.06 -6.11
CA VAL A 148 11.66 -10.60 -7.40
C VAL A 148 11.69 -11.76 -8.38
N ARG A 149 11.03 -11.57 -9.51
CA ARG A 149 10.98 -12.52 -10.63
C ARG A 149 11.93 -12.07 -11.73
N GLU A 150 12.93 -12.90 -12.03
CA GLU A 150 13.87 -12.68 -13.14
C GLU A 150 13.70 -13.80 -14.18
N GLY A 151 12.93 -13.50 -15.23
CA GLY A 151 12.51 -14.51 -16.19
C GLY A 151 11.48 -15.50 -15.62
N PRO A 152 11.21 -16.61 -16.33
CA PRO A 152 10.10 -17.49 -15.97
C PRO A 152 10.37 -18.33 -14.70
N ASN A 153 11.63 -18.69 -14.44
CA ASN A 153 12.01 -19.70 -13.45
C ASN A 153 12.75 -19.16 -12.22
N THR A 154 13.25 -17.93 -12.25
CA THR A 154 14.01 -17.36 -11.13
C THR A 154 13.10 -16.51 -10.28
N LEU A 155 12.88 -16.94 -9.04
CA LEU A 155 12.13 -16.19 -8.04
C LEU A 155 12.98 -16.04 -6.78
N TYR A 156 13.36 -14.81 -6.48
CA TYR A 156 14.00 -14.43 -5.23
C TYR A 156 12.94 -14.03 -4.22
N SER A 157 13.14 -14.40 -2.95
CA SER A 157 12.23 -14.06 -1.86
C SER A 157 12.25 -12.58 -1.48
N SER A 158 13.31 -11.84 -1.87
CA SER A 158 13.47 -10.42 -1.57
C SER A 158 14.42 -9.70 -2.53
N ILE A 159 14.40 -8.36 -2.50
CA ILE A 159 15.37 -7.49 -3.19
C ILE A 159 16.81 -7.72 -2.71
N SER A 160 17.00 -7.98 -1.41
CA SER A 160 18.32 -8.30 -0.84
C SER A 160 18.87 -9.59 -1.44
N GLU A 161 18.05 -10.64 -1.53
CA GLU A 161 18.47 -11.93 -2.10
C GLU A 161 18.77 -11.84 -3.60
N ALA A 162 18.01 -11.02 -4.32
CA ALA A 162 18.26 -10.70 -5.73
C ALA A 162 19.49 -9.79 -5.96
N ASN A 163 20.16 -9.34 -4.89
CA ASN A 163 21.28 -8.39 -4.92
C ASN A 163 20.97 -7.07 -5.67
N ILE A 164 19.74 -6.59 -5.59
CA ILE A 164 19.30 -5.34 -6.23
C ILE A 164 19.56 -4.17 -5.29
N THR A 165 19.96 -3.01 -5.81
CA THR A 165 20.11 -1.76 -5.03
C THR A 165 19.08 -0.73 -5.48
N ILE A 166 18.12 -0.41 -4.61
CA ILE A 166 17.04 0.54 -4.92
C ILE A 166 17.59 1.96 -4.96
N HIS A 167 17.26 2.69 -6.03
CA HIS A 167 17.49 4.13 -6.16
C HIS A 167 16.20 4.92 -5.86
N SER A 168 15.10 4.57 -6.51
CA SER A 168 13.81 5.26 -6.36
C SER A 168 12.65 4.27 -6.43
N VAL A 169 11.57 4.57 -5.72
CA VAL A 169 10.32 3.81 -5.72
C VAL A 169 9.16 4.74 -6.00
N ALA A 170 8.27 4.34 -6.90
CA ALA A 170 6.99 5.00 -7.13
C ALA A 170 5.87 3.97 -7.04
N ALA A 171 4.70 4.40 -6.57
CA ALA A 171 3.52 3.56 -6.47
C ALA A 171 2.26 4.37 -6.78
N ASN A 172 1.28 3.73 -7.39
CA ASN A 172 -0.08 4.24 -7.51
C ASN A 172 -1.07 3.26 -6.84
N GLU A 173 -2.34 3.30 -7.22
CA GLU A 173 -3.37 2.41 -6.68
C GLU A 173 -3.10 0.93 -7.01
N TYR A 174 -2.52 0.57 -8.14
CA TYR A 174 -2.44 -0.84 -8.56
C TYR A 174 -1.03 -1.33 -8.87
N GLU A 175 -0.08 -0.39 -8.97
CA GLU A 175 1.21 -0.58 -9.59
C GLU A 175 2.34 -0.05 -8.70
N LEU A 176 3.48 -0.73 -8.79
CA LEU A 176 4.73 -0.41 -8.13
C LEU A 176 5.83 -0.37 -9.18
N ALA A 177 6.62 0.68 -9.19
CA ALA A 177 7.80 0.81 -10.03
C ALA A 177 9.03 1.05 -9.15
N VAL A 178 10.11 0.34 -9.46
CA VAL A 178 11.38 0.44 -8.73
C VAL A 178 12.50 0.68 -9.73
N LEU A 179 13.22 1.79 -9.57
CA LEU A 179 14.42 2.10 -10.32
C LEU A 179 15.62 1.72 -9.46
N THR A 180 16.57 0.99 -10.04
CA THR A 180 17.80 0.58 -9.34
C THR A 180 18.97 1.53 -9.66
N GLN A 181 20.02 1.49 -8.84
CA GLN A 181 21.25 2.26 -9.08
C GLN A 181 21.96 1.87 -10.38
N GLU A 182 21.76 0.64 -10.84
CA GLU A 182 22.26 0.12 -12.12
C GLU A 182 21.33 0.50 -13.30
N ASN A 183 20.41 1.44 -13.10
CA ASN A 183 19.44 1.94 -14.09
C ASN A 183 18.52 0.85 -14.67
N ASN A 184 18.15 -0.15 -13.86
CA ASN A 184 17.13 -1.12 -14.24
C ASN A 184 15.77 -0.68 -13.69
N LEU A 185 14.73 -0.82 -14.51
CA LEU A 185 13.35 -0.62 -14.08
C LEU A 185 12.69 -1.97 -13.80
N TYR A 186 12.10 -2.05 -12.62
CA TYR A 186 11.28 -3.17 -12.18
C TYR A 186 9.85 -2.70 -12.00
N TYR A 187 8.91 -3.57 -12.34
CA TYR A 187 7.49 -3.33 -12.22
C TYR A 187 6.83 -4.42 -11.39
N GLY A 188 5.91 -4.05 -10.52
CA GLY A 188 5.10 -4.99 -9.75
C GLY A 188 3.65 -4.55 -9.65
N SER A 189 2.77 -5.52 -9.42
CA SER A 189 1.38 -5.27 -9.04
C SER A 189 1.25 -5.21 -7.52
N LEU A 190 0.43 -4.28 -7.04
CA LEU A 190 0.07 -4.13 -5.63
C LEU A 190 -1.18 -4.94 -5.24
N GLY A 191 -1.60 -5.89 -6.08
CA GLY A 191 -2.73 -6.78 -5.80
C GLY A 191 -2.55 -7.62 -4.52
N ILE A 192 -3.66 -8.16 -4.00
CA ILE A 192 -3.70 -8.84 -2.69
C ILE A 192 -2.97 -10.19 -2.70
N LEU A 193 -2.95 -10.90 -3.82
CA LEU A 193 -2.47 -12.30 -3.88
C LEU A 193 -0.96 -12.45 -4.06
N SER A 194 -0.27 -11.49 -4.67
CA SER A 194 1.19 -11.52 -4.77
C SER A 194 1.75 -10.14 -5.07
N SER A 195 2.92 -9.85 -4.49
CA SER A 195 3.74 -8.69 -4.85
C SER A 195 5.06 -9.25 -5.34
N SER A 196 5.14 -9.46 -6.65
CA SER A 196 6.37 -9.80 -7.33
C SER A 196 6.78 -8.65 -8.24
N LEU A 197 8.06 -8.30 -8.22
CA LEU A 197 8.67 -7.42 -9.20
C LEU A 197 9.14 -8.22 -10.41
N ILE A 198 8.93 -7.69 -11.60
CA ILE A 198 9.44 -8.19 -12.87
C ILE A 198 10.44 -7.18 -13.40
N LYS A 199 11.62 -7.64 -13.78
CA LYS A 199 12.66 -6.82 -14.40
C LYS A 199 12.31 -6.55 -15.87
N PHE A 200 12.45 -5.31 -16.32
CA PHE A 200 12.36 -4.99 -17.75
C PHE A 200 13.75 -5.01 -18.40
N ALA A 201 13.87 -5.71 -19.53
CA ALA A 201 15.13 -5.83 -20.27
C ALA A 201 15.32 -4.65 -21.24
N GLY A 202 16.58 -4.22 -21.42
CA GLY A 202 16.98 -3.41 -22.58
C GLY A 202 16.54 -1.95 -22.59
N GLN A 203 16.17 -1.37 -21.45
CA GLN A 203 15.79 0.04 -21.42
C GLN A 203 17.04 0.93 -21.26
N ASN A 204 17.28 1.81 -22.24
CA ASN A 204 18.18 2.96 -22.06
C ASN A 204 17.48 3.96 -21.13
N ILE A 205 17.52 3.70 -19.83
CA ILE A 205 16.88 4.55 -18.82
C ILE A 205 17.78 5.75 -18.53
N CYS A 206 17.15 6.92 -18.45
CA CYS A 206 17.82 8.17 -18.09
C CYS A 206 18.34 8.13 -16.63
N THR A 207 19.65 7.90 -16.49
CA THR A 207 20.66 8.39 -15.51
C THR A 207 20.38 8.53 -14.00
N GLN A 208 21.48 8.71 -13.27
CA GLN A 208 21.72 8.48 -11.83
C GLN A 208 20.93 9.34 -10.82
N ASP A 209 20.33 10.47 -11.23
CA ASP A 209 19.57 11.36 -10.34
C ASP A 209 18.09 11.42 -10.76
N ALA A 210 17.46 10.26 -10.93
CA ALA A 210 16.09 10.19 -11.44
C ALA A 210 15.05 9.92 -10.35
N ALA A 211 13.98 10.72 -10.35
CA ALA A 211 12.76 10.44 -9.61
C ALA A 211 11.76 9.68 -10.47
N LEU A 212 11.04 8.74 -9.87
CA LEU A 212 9.95 8.00 -10.53
C LEU A 212 8.59 8.59 -10.15
N MET A 213 7.67 8.63 -11.11
CA MET A 213 6.27 8.94 -10.86
C MET A 213 5.36 8.21 -11.84
N PHE A 214 4.19 7.78 -11.40
CA PHE A 214 3.12 7.35 -12.30
C PHE A 214 2.29 8.56 -12.74
N THR A 215 2.08 8.70 -14.05
CA THR A 215 1.17 9.73 -14.59
C THR A 215 -0.22 9.20 -14.90
N ASP A 216 -0.30 7.90 -15.18
CA ASP A 216 -1.53 7.17 -15.49
C ASP A 216 -1.30 5.68 -15.22
N VAL A 217 -2.36 4.88 -15.27
CA VAL A 217 -2.24 3.42 -15.18
C VAL A 217 -1.40 2.91 -16.35
N GLY A 218 -0.36 2.12 -16.05
CA GLY A 218 0.58 1.59 -17.03
C GLY A 218 1.52 2.62 -17.65
N ARG A 219 1.63 3.83 -17.09
CA ARG A 219 2.54 4.89 -17.56
C ARG A 219 3.40 5.45 -16.43
N VAL A 220 4.71 5.27 -16.58
CA VAL A 220 5.72 5.79 -15.65
C VAL A 220 6.48 6.92 -16.33
N GLU A 221 6.68 8.03 -15.62
CA GLU A 221 7.63 9.07 -15.98
C GLU A 221 8.86 8.99 -15.07
N ILE A 222 10.02 9.08 -15.69
CA ILE A 222 11.32 9.17 -15.06
C ILE A 222 11.78 10.61 -15.25
N LEU A 223 11.95 11.32 -14.15
CA LEU A 223 12.26 12.75 -14.12
C LEU A 223 13.70 12.93 -13.65
N THR A 224 14.55 13.49 -14.52
CA THR A 224 15.93 13.83 -14.17
C THR A 224 16.04 15.36 -14.09
N PRO A 225 16.47 15.93 -12.95
CA PRO A 225 16.66 17.36 -12.80
C PRO A 225 17.86 17.80 -13.65
N ILE A 226 17.69 18.88 -14.41
CA ILE A 226 18.74 19.54 -15.17
C ILE A 226 18.89 20.94 -14.59
N PRO A 227 20.07 21.30 -14.04
CA PRO A 227 20.26 22.64 -13.50
C PRO A 227 20.19 23.69 -14.61
N ASP A 228 19.44 24.75 -14.36
CA ASP A 228 19.47 25.93 -15.22
C ASP A 228 20.80 26.67 -15.00
N LEU A 229 21.49 27.03 -16.09
CA LEU A 229 22.81 27.69 -16.01
C LEU A 229 22.73 29.16 -15.61
N MET A 230 21.55 29.77 -15.69
CA MET A 230 21.30 31.20 -15.49
C MET A 230 20.51 31.50 -14.21
N PHE A 231 19.69 30.55 -13.74
CA PHE A 231 18.87 30.69 -12.54
C PHE A 231 19.13 29.56 -11.53
N PRO A 232 18.96 29.80 -10.22
CA PRO A 232 19.00 28.74 -9.20
C PRO A 232 17.70 27.92 -9.25
N ALA A 233 17.40 27.37 -10.43
CA ALA A 233 16.23 26.57 -10.73
C ALA A 233 16.67 25.28 -11.44
N PHE A 234 15.78 24.31 -11.47
CA PHE A 234 15.98 23.06 -12.19
C PHE A 234 14.88 22.91 -13.23
N ASP A 235 15.27 22.63 -14.46
CA ASP A 235 14.42 22.01 -15.45
C ASP A 235 14.35 20.50 -15.22
N PHE A 236 13.43 19.81 -15.88
CA PHE A 236 13.31 18.36 -15.78
C PHE A 236 13.26 17.73 -17.15
N GLN A 237 14.22 16.83 -17.43
CA GLN A 237 14.11 15.92 -18.55
C GLN A 237 13.14 14.80 -18.18
N LYS A 238 12.16 14.59 -19.04
CA LYS A 238 11.12 13.57 -18.87
C LYS A 238 11.37 12.41 -19.81
N CYS A 239 11.48 11.22 -19.26
CA CYS A 239 11.46 9.97 -20.01
C CYS A 239 10.17 9.21 -19.65
N SER A 240 9.26 9.09 -20.61
CA SER A 240 8.00 8.37 -20.41
C SER A 240 8.15 6.92 -20.86
N VAL A 241 7.79 6.00 -19.99
CA VAL A 241 7.84 4.56 -20.21
C VAL A 241 6.41 4.03 -20.23
N ASN A 242 6.02 3.43 -21.36
CA ASN A 242 4.74 2.73 -21.48
C ASN A 242 4.89 1.29 -20.99
N ILE A 243 4.58 1.09 -19.71
CA ILE A 243 4.65 -0.19 -19.01
C ILE A 243 3.75 -1.22 -19.69
N GLN A 244 2.53 -0.82 -20.06
CA GLN A 244 1.57 -1.71 -20.69
C GLN A 244 2.10 -2.30 -22.01
N ALA A 245 2.81 -1.49 -22.81
CA ALA A 245 3.41 -1.97 -24.05
C ALA A 245 4.53 -3.00 -23.80
N ILE A 246 5.30 -2.83 -22.72
CA ILE A 246 6.39 -3.73 -22.33
C ILE A 246 5.83 -5.05 -21.82
N LEU A 247 4.79 -5.01 -20.97
CA LEU A 247 4.14 -6.20 -20.42
C LEU A 247 3.51 -7.10 -21.50
N MET A 248 3.29 -6.57 -22.71
CA MET A 248 2.82 -7.35 -23.87
C MET A 248 3.94 -8.10 -24.59
N ASP A 249 5.21 -7.92 -24.19
CA ASP A 249 6.33 -8.69 -24.75
C ASP A 249 6.16 -10.19 -24.41
N PRO A 250 6.06 -11.07 -25.42
CA PRO A 250 5.94 -12.51 -25.20
C PRO A 250 7.07 -13.11 -24.34
N GLN A 251 8.26 -12.48 -24.33
CA GLN A 251 9.41 -12.96 -23.55
C GLN A 251 9.22 -12.82 -22.04
N LEU A 252 8.35 -11.93 -21.58
CA LEU A 252 8.07 -11.75 -20.15
C LEU A 252 7.13 -12.82 -19.59
N GLU A 253 6.48 -13.61 -20.45
CA GLU A 253 5.53 -14.67 -20.07
C GLU A 253 4.51 -14.21 -19.01
N VAL A 254 4.04 -12.96 -19.12
CA VAL A 254 3.04 -12.41 -18.20
C VAL A 254 1.69 -13.05 -18.50
N ASP A 255 1.09 -13.67 -17.48
CA ASP A 255 -0.23 -14.26 -17.61
C ASP A 255 -1.26 -13.21 -18.04
N VAL A 256 -1.99 -13.55 -19.10
CA VAL A 256 -3.09 -12.70 -19.58
C VAL A 256 -4.21 -12.69 -18.54
N CYS A 257 -4.76 -11.52 -18.26
CA CYS A 257 -5.93 -11.39 -17.39
C CYS A 257 -7.04 -12.35 -17.85
N LYS A 258 -7.44 -13.26 -16.97
CA LYS A 258 -8.44 -14.30 -17.28
C LYS A 258 -9.87 -13.76 -17.22
N ALA A 259 -10.08 -12.59 -16.62
CA ALA A 259 -11.36 -11.88 -16.62
C ALA A 259 -11.50 -11.01 -17.89
N GLU A 260 -12.70 -11.01 -18.44
CA GLU A 260 -13.14 -10.04 -19.45
C GLU A 260 -13.74 -8.81 -18.76
N LEU A 261 -14.60 -9.05 -17.78
CA LEU A 261 -15.22 -8.04 -16.94
C LEU A 261 -15.09 -8.43 -15.46
N LEU A 262 -14.73 -7.47 -14.63
CA LEU A 262 -14.86 -7.55 -13.18
C LEU A 262 -15.31 -6.16 -12.71
N GLU A 263 -16.53 -6.09 -12.19
CA GLU A 263 -17.11 -4.84 -11.71
C GLU A 263 -17.81 -5.07 -10.38
N GLY A 264 -17.83 -4.05 -9.54
CA GLY A 264 -18.57 -4.07 -8.29
C GLY A 264 -19.02 -2.66 -7.96
N GLU A 265 -20.22 -2.53 -7.39
CA GLU A 265 -20.75 -1.20 -7.05
C GLU A 265 -19.94 -0.47 -5.97
N PHE A 266 -19.02 -1.18 -5.32
CA PHE A 266 -18.13 -0.71 -4.26
C PHE A 266 -16.80 -0.15 -4.75
N ASP A 267 -16.51 -0.22 -6.05
CA ASP A 267 -15.26 0.31 -6.59
C ASP A 267 -15.11 1.81 -6.27
N ASN A 268 -13.91 2.19 -5.80
CA ASN A 268 -13.56 3.55 -5.39
C ASN A 268 -14.50 4.19 -4.34
N LYS A 269 -15.20 3.38 -3.54
CA LYS A 269 -16.09 3.84 -2.45
C LYS A 269 -15.60 3.38 -1.09
N MET A 270 -15.81 4.24 -0.09
CA MET A 270 -15.58 3.92 1.31
C MET A 270 -16.93 3.64 1.98
N TYR A 271 -16.98 2.55 2.76
CA TYR A 271 -18.12 2.17 3.57
C TYR A 271 -17.72 2.19 5.03
N THR A 272 -18.61 2.70 5.88
CA THR A 272 -18.45 2.61 7.34
C THR A 272 -19.40 1.54 7.85
N ILE A 273 -18.87 0.61 8.65
CA ILE A 273 -19.65 -0.46 9.28
C ILE A 273 -19.61 -0.19 10.78
N ASP A 274 -20.76 0.16 11.36
CA ASP A 274 -20.90 0.31 12.81
C ASP A 274 -21.02 -1.06 13.51
N MET A 275 -20.84 -1.11 14.82
CA MET A 275 -20.96 -2.31 15.64
C MET A 275 -22.27 -3.06 15.37
N ASN A 276 -22.17 -4.38 15.16
CA ASN A 276 -23.27 -5.29 14.82
C ASN A 276 -24.00 -5.01 13.50
N SER A 277 -23.58 -4.01 12.72
CA SER A 277 -24.11 -3.79 11.38
C SER A 277 -23.49 -4.76 10.37
N LYS A 278 -24.20 -4.96 9.27
CA LYS A 278 -23.76 -5.75 8.13
C LYS A 278 -23.69 -4.85 6.91
N LEU A 279 -22.72 -5.11 6.06
CA LEU A 279 -22.56 -4.49 4.76
C LEU A 279 -22.64 -5.58 3.70
N GLU A 280 -23.59 -5.44 2.79
CA GLU A 280 -23.76 -6.34 1.66
C GLU A 280 -23.23 -5.66 0.40
N LEU A 281 -22.30 -6.31 -0.26
CA LEU A 281 -21.67 -5.87 -1.50
C LEU A 281 -21.86 -6.92 -2.59
N THR A 282 -21.84 -6.48 -3.84
CA THR A 282 -21.98 -7.38 -4.98
C THR A 282 -20.92 -7.08 -6.03
N ALA A 283 -20.40 -8.14 -6.64
CA ALA A 283 -19.51 -8.05 -7.79
C ALA A 283 -20.04 -8.92 -8.93
N LEU A 284 -19.95 -8.40 -10.16
CA LEU A 284 -20.21 -9.13 -11.39
C LEU A 284 -18.88 -9.48 -12.06
N MET A 285 -18.80 -10.68 -12.58
CA MET A 285 -17.66 -11.17 -13.33
C MET A 285 -18.07 -11.88 -14.59
N ILE A 286 -17.29 -11.66 -15.65
CA ILE A 286 -17.34 -12.43 -16.89
C ILE A 286 -15.91 -12.94 -17.16
N PRO A 287 -15.68 -14.26 -17.22
CA PRO A 287 -14.39 -14.80 -17.63
C PRO A 287 -14.21 -14.62 -19.15
N ARG A 288 -12.96 -14.53 -19.60
CA ARG A 288 -12.68 -14.55 -21.04
C ARG A 288 -13.11 -15.89 -21.66
N PRO A 289 -13.51 -15.91 -22.95
CA PRO A 289 -13.84 -17.14 -23.66
C PRO A 289 -12.77 -18.22 -23.50
N GLY A 290 -13.17 -19.42 -23.10
CA GLY A 290 -12.27 -20.57 -22.90
C GLY A 290 -11.36 -20.48 -21.67
N LYS A 291 -11.56 -19.47 -20.79
CA LYS A 291 -10.89 -19.37 -19.49
C LYS A 291 -11.89 -19.67 -18.37
N SER A 292 -11.37 -20.21 -17.27
CA SER A 292 -12.10 -20.34 -16.01
C SER A 292 -11.49 -19.39 -15.00
N LEU A 293 -12.33 -18.70 -14.24
CA LEU A 293 -11.91 -17.82 -13.16
C LEU A 293 -12.78 -18.08 -11.93
N ILE A 294 -12.14 -18.19 -10.78
CA ILE A 294 -12.80 -18.34 -9.49
C ILE A 294 -12.57 -17.02 -8.74
N PRO A 295 -13.59 -16.17 -8.56
CA PRO A 295 -13.42 -14.95 -7.76
C PRO A 295 -13.13 -15.33 -6.32
N LEU A 296 -12.29 -14.53 -5.67
CA LEU A 296 -12.05 -14.62 -4.24
C LEU A 296 -12.28 -13.23 -3.63
N ALA A 297 -13.10 -13.18 -2.60
CA ALA A 297 -13.16 -12.02 -1.72
C ALA A 297 -12.19 -12.28 -0.56
N MET A 298 -11.37 -11.28 -0.23
CA MET A 298 -10.44 -11.36 0.89
C MET A 298 -10.58 -10.12 1.75
N VAL A 299 -10.41 -10.30 3.06
CA VAL A 299 -10.36 -9.21 4.03
C VAL A 299 -8.95 -9.13 4.62
N SER A 300 -8.45 -7.91 4.78
CA SER A 300 -7.10 -7.67 5.28
C SER A 300 -6.95 -7.96 6.78
N ASN A 301 -8.06 -7.93 7.54
CA ASN A 301 -8.09 -8.20 8.98
C ASN A 301 -9.35 -9.04 9.34
N PRO A 302 -9.25 -10.39 9.30
CA PRO A 302 -10.37 -11.28 9.59
C PRO A 302 -10.77 -11.31 11.08
N HIS A 303 -9.97 -10.74 11.98
CA HIS A 303 -10.30 -10.66 13.41
C HIS A 303 -11.23 -9.51 13.76
N SER A 304 -11.30 -8.49 12.89
CA SER A 304 -12.16 -7.32 13.09
C SER A 304 -13.40 -7.37 12.20
N LEU A 305 -13.32 -8.09 11.09
CA LEU A 305 -14.36 -8.16 10.10
C LEU A 305 -14.63 -9.61 9.69
N GLY A 306 -15.87 -10.05 9.91
CA GLY A 306 -16.37 -11.30 9.38
C GLY A 306 -16.67 -11.16 7.90
N LEU A 307 -16.24 -12.14 7.11
CA LEU A 307 -16.49 -12.23 5.68
C LEU A 307 -17.30 -13.49 5.37
N GLN A 308 -18.35 -13.34 4.57
CA GLN A 308 -19.02 -14.43 3.89
C GLN A 308 -19.18 -14.06 2.42
N ALA A 309 -18.69 -14.90 1.52
CA ALA A 309 -18.83 -14.69 0.08
C ALA A 309 -19.53 -15.88 -0.57
N ILE A 310 -20.52 -15.61 -1.41
CA ILE A 310 -21.28 -16.61 -2.15
C ILE A 310 -21.20 -16.28 -3.62
N ILE A 311 -20.79 -17.26 -4.43
CA ILE A 311 -20.64 -17.12 -5.88
C ILE A 311 -21.66 -18.03 -6.54
N TYR A 312 -22.36 -17.50 -7.54
CA TYR A 312 -23.31 -18.27 -8.34
C TYR A 312 -23.34 -17.76 -9.79
N GLU A 313 -23.85 -18.62 -10.68
CA GLU A 313 -24.08 -18.25 -12.08
C GLU A 313 -25.28 -17.32 -12.19
N ASP A 314 -25.11 -16.21 -12.89
CA ASP A 314 -26.08 -15.12 -13.06
C ASP A 314 -26.41 -14.92 -14.55
N GLY A 315 -26.65 -16.04 -15.24
CA GLY A 315 -27.01 -16.09 -16.65
C GLY A 315 -25.83 -15.99 -17.61
N TYR A 316 -26.09 -15.50 -18.82
CA TYR A 316 -25.12 -15.46 -19.92
C TYR A 316 -25.05 -14.08 -20.57
N THR A 317 -23.93 -13.76 -21.22
CA THR A 317 -23.82 -12.63 -22.15
C THR A 317 -24.55 -12.93 -23.45
N TYR A 318 -24.76 -11.92 -24.30
CA TYR A 318 -25.32 -12.12 -25.65
C TYR A 318 -24.47 -13.07 -26.50
N ASP A 319 -23.16 -13.09 -26.24
CA ASP A 319 -22.18 -13.95 -26.92
C ASP A 319 -22.05 -15.34 -26.27
N GLY A 320 -22.86 -15.65 -25.26
CA GLY A 320 -22.93 -16.97 -24.62
C GLY A 320 -21.92 -17.23 -23.49
N ASN A 321 -21.14 -16.24 -23.06
CA ASN A 321 -20.24 -16.40 -21.92
C ASN A 321 -21.04 -16.44 -20.61
N THR A 322 -20.67 -17.34 -19.69
CA THR A 322 -21.29 -17.42 -18.36
C THR A 322 -20.98 -16.15 -17.55
N LYS A 323 -22.01 -15.58 -16.94
CA LYS A 323 -21.88 -14.50 -15.97
C LYS A 323 -21.85 -15.09 -14.58
N HIS A 324 -20.96 -14.61 -13.73
CA HIS A 324 -20.90 -14.98 -12.33
C HIS A 324 -21.17 -13.76 -11.47
N ARG A 325 -22.03 -13.93 -10.46
CA ARG A 325 -22.25 -12.91 -9.43
C ARG A 325 -21.68 -13.40 -8.11
N MET A 326 -20.99 -12.51 -7.42
CA MET A 326 -20.49 -12.72 -6.07
C MET A 326 -21.21 -11.77 -5.12
N ASN A 327 -21.88 -12.33 -4.12
CA ASN A 327 -22.42 -11.57 -2.99
C ASN A 327 -21.43 -11.67 -1.83
N ILE A 328 -21.05 -10.52 -1.28
CA ILE A 328 -20.06 -10.38 -0.21
C ILE A 328 -20.78 -9.75 0.98
N SER A 329 -20.99 -10.52 2.04
CA SER A 329 -21.51 -10.06 3.31
C SER A 329 -20.36 -9.82 4.27
N LEU A 330 -20.25 -8.58 4.76
CA LEU A 330 -19.28 -8.16 5.74
C LEU A 330 -20.00 -7.82 7.04
N LYS A 331 -19.51 -8.31 8.18
CA LYS A 331 -20.07 -8.03 9.49
C LYS A 331 -18.97 -7.59 10.44
N GLN A 332 -19.16 -6.45 11.11
CA GLN A 332 -18.26 -6.05 12.19
C GLN A 332 -18.31 -7.13 13.27
N GLN A 333 -17.16 -7.71 13.61
CA GLN A 333 -17.09 -8.73 14.66
C GLN A 333 -16.78 -8.05 15.99
N HIS A 334 -17.67 -8.27 16.97
CA HIS A 334 -17.42 -7.83 18.33
C HIS A 334 -16.25 -8.62 18.92
N HIS A 335 -15.37 -7.93 19.64
CA HIS A 335 -14.04 -8.39 19.98
C HIS A 335 -14.01 -9.30 21.22
N TRP A 336 -14.81 -10.36 21.23
CA TRP A 336 -14.85 -11.36 22.30
C TRP A 336 -14.07 -12.64 21.96
N GLY A 337 -12.85 -12.45 21.44
CA GLY A 337 -11.82 -13.49 21.33
C GLY A 337 -12.12 -14.68 20.42
N ARG A 338 -13.29 -14.73 19.77
CA ARG A 338 -13.65 -15.73 18.76
C ARG A 338 -14.40 -15.03 17.64
N ALA A 339 -13.92 -15.21 16.41
CA ALA A 339 -14.68 -14.86 15.22
C ALA A 339 -16.03 -15.59 15.25
N ASP A 340 -17.09 -14.95 14.76
CA ASP A 340 -18.41 -15.59 14.61
C ASP A 340 -18.22 -16.83 13.73
N PRO A 341 -18.57 -18.05 14.18
CA PRO A 341 -18.30 -19.28 13.44
C PRO A 341 -19.02 -19.34 12.09
N ASN A 342 -20.04 -18.49 11.85
CA ASN A 342 -20.68 -18.37 10.55
C ASN A 342 -19.89 -17.49 9.56
N PHE A 343 -18.91 -16.75 10.05
CA PHE A 343 -18.04 -15.86 9.29
C PHE A 343 -16.58 -16.29 9.49
N THR A 344 -16.25 -17.50 9.04
CA THR A 344 -14.87 -17.99 8.96
C THR A 344 -14.28 -17.59 7.62
N SER A 345 -13.13 -16.89 7.64
CA SER A 345 -12.31 -16.71 6.44
C SER A 345 -11.90 -18.08 5.89
N SER A 346 -12.26 -18.35 4.65
CA SER A 346 -11.74 -19.48 3.85
C SER A 346 -10.31 -19.23 3.42
#